data_AF-A0A2V2SD53-F1
#
_entry.id   AF-A0A2V2SD53-F1
#
_cell.length_a   1.000
_cell.length_b   1.000
_cell.length_c   1.000
_cell.angle_alpha   90.00
_cell.angle_beta   90.00
_cell.angle_gamma   90.00
#
_symmetry.space_group_name_H-M   'P 1'
#
loop_
_entity.id
_entity.type
_entity.pdbx_description
1 polymer ?
#
loop_
_entity_poly.entity_id
_entity_poly.type
_entity_poly.pdbx_seq_one_letter_code
_entity_poly.pdbx_strand_id
1 'polypeptide(L)'
;MRRFVDKLVKLDPEGGPLTPEQVAVWKQNIQLLIQQGPNAIPAIREFLLKNTDFDFSGSGGERAMGYQTARAAMFDALTQIGGPLAVAAMSEVLQSTADPREIALLGQSLEKLDAGLHLAETMEAVRQSLAMAAEGKLPERDVAPLFETIRQYGGQGAVAELEANARNWNYYAMIALGQLPDNAGVPSLIQFASDSSGAANLGLKTAAFQVLAELASKSDDARDALLGAIRGNQLGPYDWQMLAPILGGYQMVYHNSAFDNFLTQVNPNDIRRTHLTFGDQSYATIPLGSLTEEQINRQSALIDQVLAVTTDPLAQQQLQKARAMLAQRHLQLSSTGAPNG
;
A
#
# COMPACT_ATOMS: atom_id res chain seq x y z
N MET A 1 -14.60 -9.84 -32.02
CA MET A 1 -13.87 -9.70 -30.74
C MET A 1 -12.66 -8.79 -30.85
N ARG A 2 -11.67 -9.07 -31.72
CA ARG A 2 -10.52 -8.14 -31.95
C ARG A 2 -10.92 -6.68 -32.15
N ARG A 3 -11.92 -6.41 -32.99
CA ARG A 3 -12.44 -5.05 -33.23
C ARG A 3 -12.93 -4.31 -31.97
N PHE A 4 -13.42 -5.00 -30.94
CA PHE A 4 -13.84 -4.35 -29.69
C PHE A 4 -12.63 -3.99 -28.83
N VAL A 5 -11.68 -4.91 -28.72
CA VAL A 5 -10.39 -4.66 -28.07
C VAL A 5 -9.65 -3.52 -28.77
N ASP A 6 -9.56 -3.54 -30.10
CA ASP A 6 -8.94 -2.45 -30.87
C ASP A 6 -9.63 -1.10 -30.67
N LYS A 7 -10.95 -1.08 -30.42
CA LYS A 7 -11.70 0.15 -30.12
C LYS A 7 -11.50 0.66 -28.70
N LEU A 8 -11.29 -0.25 -27.73
CA LEU A 8 -10.99 0.09 -26.33
C LEU A 8 -9.61 0.75 -26.18
N VAL A 9 -8.71 0.36 -27.06
CA VAL A 9 -7.27 0.69 -27.04
C VAL A 9 -6.96 1.88 -27.95
N LYS A 10 -7.88 2.24 -28.87
CA LYS A 10 -7.81 3.45 -29.70
C LYS A 10 -8.61 4.62 -29.13
N LEU A 11 -8.76 4.68 -27.81
CA LEU A 11 -9.05 5.97 -27.19
C LEU A 11 -7.79 6.79 -27.37
N ASP A 12 -7.73 7.54 -28.46
CA ASP A 12 -6.69 8.52 -28.73
C ASP A 12 -7.17 9.85 -28.14
N PRO A 13 -6.79 10.20 -26.91
CA PRO A 13 -6.82 11.59 -26.51
C PRO A 13 -5.68 12.26 -27.27
N GLU A 14 -5.95 12.79 -28.47
CA GLU A 14 -5.04 13.74 -29.13
C GLU A 14 -4.95 15.02 -28.26
N GLY A 15 -4.31 14.91 -27.10
CA GLY A 15 -3.95 15.99 -26.17
C GLY A 15 -5.03 16.47 -25.19
N GLY A 16 -6.20 15.83 -25.07
CA GLY A 16 -7.32 16.35 -24.26
C GLY A 16 -7.93 15.37 -23.25
N PRO A 17 -8.66 15.87 -22.23
CA PRO A 17 -9.42 15.02 -21.31
C PRO A 17 -10.48 14.19 -22.05
N LEU A 18 -10.70 12.96 -21.59
CA LEU A 18 -11.71 12.06 -22.15
C LEU A 18 -13.11 12.70 -22.07
N THR A 19 -13.86 12.68 -23.17
CA THR A 19 -15.24 13.16 -23.16
C THR A 19 -16.18 12.14 -22.49
N PRO A 20 -17.32 12.57 -21.92
CA PRO A 20 -18.32 11.65 -21.35
C PRO A 20 -18.77 10.56 -22.34
N GLU A 21 -18.87 10.89 -23.62
CA GLU A 21 -19.24 9.95 -24.68
C GLU A 21 -18.15 8.90 -24.91
N GLN A 22 -16.86 9.32 -24.92
CA GLN A 22 -15.74 8.40 -25.05
C GLN A 22 -15.70 7.42 -23.86
N VAL A 23 -15.90 7.93 -22.64
CA VAL A 23 -15.98 7.11 -21.42
C VAL A 23 -17.15 6.12 -21.51
N ALA A 24 -18.33 6.58 -21.94
CA ALA A 24 -19.51 5.73 -22.07
C ALA A 24 -19.31 4.62 -23.11
N VAL A 25 -18.76 4.94 -24.28
CA VAL A 25 -18.44 3.97 -25.33
C VAL A 25 -17.43 2.94 -24.84
N TRP A 26 -16.39 3.38 -24.12
CA TRP A 26 -15.40 2.47 -23.57
C TRP A 26 -16.00 1.51 -22.55
N LYS A 27 -16.79 2.02 -21.59
CA LYS A 27 -17.48 1.18 -20.60
C LYS A 27 -18.42 0.17 -21.24
N GLN A 28 -19.18 0.60 -22.25
CA GLN A 28 -20.04 -0.29 -23.02
C GLN A 28 -19.24 -1.40 -23.72
N ASN A 29 -18.10 -1.08 -24.31
CA ASN A 29 -17.25 -2.06 -24.98
C ASN A 29 -16.66 -3.09 -23.98
N ILE A 30 -16.24 -2.68 -22.77
CA ILE A 30 -15.80 -3.62 -21.73
C ILE A 30 -16.95 -4.55 -21.31
N GLN A 31 -18.15 -4.00 -21.07
CA GLN A 31 -19.32 -4.81 -20.73
C GLN A 31 -19.67 -5.82 -21.83
N LEU A 32 -19.57 -5.41 -23.11
CA LEU A 32 -19.78 -6.32 -24.23
C LEU A 32 -18.73 -7.44 -24.26
N LEU A 33 -17.47 -7.18 -23.92
CA LEU A 33 -16.46 -8.23 -23.80
C LEU A 33 -16.83 -9.24 -22.70
N ILE A 34 -17.24 -8.75 -21.53
CA ILE A 34 -17.63 -9.60 -20.39
C ILE A 34 -18.86 -10.45 -20.75
N GLN A 35 -19.89 -9.85 -21.37
CA GLN A 35 -21.10 -10.56 -21.80
C GLN A 35 -20.85 -11.66 -22.84
N GLN A 36 -19.77 -11.56 -23.62
CA GLN A 36 -19.37 -12.60 -24.57
C GLN A 36 -18.70 -13.81 -23.89
N GLY A 37 -18.35 -13.68 -22.60
CA GLY A 37 -17.81 -14.77 -21.79
C GLY A 37 -16.54 -15.38 -22.40
N PRO A 38 -16.41 -16.72 -22.42
CA PRO A 38 -15.21 -17.39 -22.92
C PRO A 38 -14.78 -17.02 -24.34
N ASN A 39 -15.71 -16.60 -25.21
CA ASN A 39 -15.41 -16.20 -26.58
C ASN A 39 -14.59 -14.89 -26.68
N ALA A 40 -14.58 -14.08 -25.62
CA ALA A 40 -13.79 -12.85 -25.55
C ALA A 40 -12.32 -13.09 -25.17
N ILE A 41 -12.03 -14.16 -24.44
CA ILE A 41 -10.73 -14.42 -23.81
C ILE A 41 -9.56 -14.36 -24.82
N PRO A 42 -9.62 -14.98 -26.01
CA PRO A 42 -8.50 -14.93 -26.95
C PRO A 42 -8.14 -13.50 -27.37
N ALA A 43 -9.13 -12.61 -27.51
CA ALA A 43 -8.90 -11.23 -27.90
C ALA A 43 -8.32 -10.39 -26.75
N ILE A 44 -8.80 -10.63 -25.51
CA ILE A 44 -8.27 -9.97 -24.32
C ILE A 44 -6.81 -10.40 -24.09
N ARG A 45 -6.54 -11.71 -24.13
CA ARG A 45 -5.20 -12.29 -24.06
C ARG A 45 -4.27 -11.70 -25.12
N GLU A 46 -4.69 -11.65 -26.37
CA GLU A 46 -3.89 -11.07 -27.45
C GLU A 46 -3.50 -9.61 -27.19
N PHE A 47 -4.40 -8.81 -26.59
CA PHE A 47 -4.06 -7.45 -26.18
C PHE A 47 -3.06 -7.41 -25.02
N LEU A 48 -3.28 -8.22 -23.98
CA LEU A 48 -2.39 -8.25 -22.82
C LEU A 48 -0.97 -8.70 -23.20
N LEU A 49 -0.83 -9.61 -24.16
CA LEU A 49 0.49 -10.06 -24.64
C LEU A 49 1.23 -9.02 -25.50
N LYS A 50 0.58 -7.95 -25.97
CA LYS A 50 1.26 -6.84 -26.66
C LYS A 50 2.05 -5.95 -25.71
N ASN A 51 1.87 -6.12 -24.39
CA ASN A 51 2.55 -5.37 -23.34
C ASN A 51 2.51 -3.84 -23.55
N THR A 52 1.41 -3.34 -24.12
CA THR A 52 1.14 -1.92 -24.30
C THR A 52 -0.01 -1.54 -23.38
N ASP A 53 0.13 -0.44 -22.65
CA ASP A 53 -0.91 0.07 -21.76
C ASP A 53 -1.33 1.49 -22.12
N PHE A 54 -2.55 1.82 -21.71
CA PHE A 54 -3.15 3.13 -21.85
C PHE A 54 -3.49 3.63 -20.46
N ASP A 55 -2.76 4.65 -20.02
CA ASP A 55 -2.93 5.27 -18.73
C ASP A 55 -4.13 6.22 -18.73
N PHE A 56 -5.03 6.04 -17.77
CA PHE A 56 -6.20 6.87 -17.54
C PHE A 56 -6.01 7.84 -16.36
N SER A 57 -4.87 7.82 -15.67
CA SER A 57 -4.59 8.62 -14.47
C SER A 57 -4.60 10.14 -14.73
N GLY A 58 -4.45 10.58 -15.98
CA GLY A 58 -4.50 11.99 -16.38
C GLY A 58 -5.91 12.60 -16.35
N SER A 59 -6.01 13.89 -16.04
CA SER A 59 -7.21 14.75 -16.22
C SER A 59 -8.55 14.23 -15.67
N GLY A 60 -8.53 13.34 -14.68
CA GLY A 60 -9.74 12.74 -14.09
C GLY A 60 -10.29 11.51 -14.82
N GLY A 61 -9.55 10.99 -15.81
CA GLY A 61 -9.90 9.78 -16.55
C GLY A 61 -10.12 8.58 -15.64
N GLU A 62 -9.26 8.35 -14.65
CA GLU A 62 -9.37 7.23 -13.70
C GLU A 62 -10.74 7.19 -12.99
N ARG A 63 -11.17 8.33 -12.43
CA ARG A 63 -12.49 8.43 -11.77
C ARG A 63 -13.64 8.21 -12.76
N ALA A 64 -13.51 8.71 -13.98
CA ALA A 64 -14.53 8.54 -15.00
C ALA A 64 -14.60 7.09 -15.48
N MET A 65 -13.45 6.42 -15.65
CA MET A 65 -13.31 5.08 -16.22
C MET A 65 -13.53 3.98 -15.19
N GLY A 66 -13.19 4.23 -13.93
CA GLY A 66 -13.19 3.24 -12.84
C GLY A 66 -11.91 2.41 -12.77
N TYR A 67 -10.93 2.68 -13.63
CA TYR A 67 -9.65 1.97 -13.72
C TYR A 67 -8.54 2.97 -13.97
N GLN A 68 -7.34 2.64 -13.49
CA GLN A 68 -6.13 3.41 -13.78
C GLN A 68 -5.61 3.16 -15.19
N THR A 69 -5.77 1.94 -15.71
CA THR A 69 -5.26 1.60 -17.03
C THR A 69 -6.17 0.64 -17.79
N ALA A 70 -5.98 0.56 -19.12
CA ALA A 70 -6.71 -0.38 -19.96
C ALA A 70 -6.38 -1.83 -19.59
N ARG A 71 -5.13 -2.14 -19.24
CA ARG A 71 -4.73 -3.49 -18.83
C ARG A 71 -5.38 -3.92 -17.52
N ALA A 72 -5.46 -3.03 -16.53
CA ALA A 72 -6.18 -3.31 -15.28
C ALA A 72 -7.65 -3.67 -15.54
N ALA A 73 -8.32 -2.94 -16.43
CA ALA A 73 -9.70 -3.25 -16.82
C ALA A 73 -9.84 -4.61 -17.53
N MET A 74 -8.82 -5.04 -18.27
CA MET A 74 -8.80 -6.34 -18.94
C MET A 74 -8.57 -7.50 -17.96
N PHE A 75 -7.76 -7.31 -16.91
CA PHE A 75 -7.64 -8.28 -15.83
C PHE A 75 -8.96 -8.45 -15.07
N ASP A 76 -9.64 -7.35 -14.76
CA ASP A 76 -10.96 -7.42 -14.14
C ASP A 76 -11.98 -8.09 -15.07
N ALA A 77 -11.98 -7.79 -16.38
CA ALA A 77 -12.84 -8.46 -17.34
C ALA A 77 -12.58 -9.98 -17.40
N LEU A 78 -11.31 -10.43 -17.41
CA LEU A 78 -10.97 -11.85 -17.32
C LEU A 78 -11.47 -12.47 -16.01
N THR A 79 -11.35 -11.75 -14.90
CA THR A 79 -11.85 -12.18 -13.58
C THR A 79 -13.36 -12.36 -13.58
N GLN A 80 -14.11 -11.41 -14.18
CA GLN A 80 -15.57 -11.49 -14.28
C GLN A 80 -16.03 -12.60 -15.22
N ILE A 81 -15.31 -12.85 -16.32
CA ILE A 81 -15.59 -13.97 -17.22
C ILE A 81 -15.31 -15.31 -16.53
N GLY A 82 -14.18 -15.40 -15.83
CA GLY A 82 -13.76 -16.59 -15.08
C GLY A 82 -13.51 -17.83 -15.95
N GLY A 83 -13.40 -18.97 -15.27
CA GLY A 83 -13.19 -20.28 -15.87
C GLY A 83 -11.74 -20.55 -16.33
N PRO A 84 -11.43 -21.80 -16.73
CA PRO A 84 -10.05 -22.25 -16.93
C PRO A 84 -9.28 -21.47 -18.00
N LEU A 85 -9.97 -20.99 -19.04
CA LEU A 85 -9.34 -20.21 -20.10
C LEU A 85 -8.94 -18.81 -19.61
N ALA A 86 -9.71 -18.19 -18.70
CA ALA A 86 -9.38 -16.87 -18.18
C ALA A 86 -8.21 -16.97 -17.19
N VAL A 87 -8.24 -18.00 -16.33
CA VAL A 87 -7.12 -18.34 -15.43
C VAL A 87 -5.84 -18.58 -16.23
N ALA A 88 -5.88 -19.43 -17.27
CA ALA A 88 -4.71 -19.68 -18.11
C ALA A 88 -4.19 -18.40 -18.79
N ALA A 89 -5.07 -17.52 -19.27
CA ALA A 89 -4.67 -16.24 -19.85
C ALA A 89 -4.01 -15.31 -18.82
N MET A 90 -4.50 -15.27 -17.58
CA MET A 90 -3.91 -14.44 -16.51
C MET A 90 -2.57 -15.00 -16.02
N SER A 91 -2.45 -16.31 -15.83
CA SER A 91 -1.16 -16.96 -15.50
C SER A 91 -0.11 -16.69 -16.59
N GLU A 92 -0.47 -16.77 -17.88
CA GLU A 92 0.48 -16.45 -18.95
C GLU A 92 0.96 -14.99 -18.90
N VAL A 93 0.06 -14.05 -18.60
CA VAL A 93 0.48 -12.64 -18.44
C VAL A 93 1.36 -12.48 -17.20
N LEU A 94 1.01 -13.12 -16.08
CA LEU A 94 1.79 -13.09 -14.84
C LEU A 94 3.23 -13.57 -15.06
N GLN A 95 3.44 -14.60 -15.89
CA GLN A 95 4.76 -15.12 -16.23
C GLN A 95 5.60 -14.20 -17.14
N SER A 96 5.00 -13.15 -17.73
CA SER A 96 5.66 -12.29 -18.72
C SER A 96 5.75 -10.82 -18.31
N THR A 97 4.93 -10.38 -17.36
CA THR A 97 4.95 -9.01 -16.85
C THR A 97 5.96 -8.87 -15.74
N ALA A 98 6.66 -7.73 -15.71
CA ALA A 98 7.50 -7.32 -14.61
C ALA A 98 6.91 -6.11 -13.86
N ASP A 99 5.73 -5.63 -14.27
CA ASP A 99 5.09 -4.45 -13.68
C ASP A 99 4.57 -4.80 -12.27
N PRO A 100 5.03 -4.08 -11.22
CA PRO A 100 4.61 -4.31 -9.84
C PRO A 100 3.10 -4.38 -9.62
N ARG A 101 2.36 -3.45 -10.24
CA ARG A 101 0.91 -3.32 -10.05
C ARG A 101 0.17 -4.41 -10.80
N GLU A 102 0.61 -4.76 -12.01
CA GLU A 102 0.01 -5.89 -12.74
C GLU A 102 0.18 -7.20 -11.99
N ILE A 103 1.37 -7.47 -11.43
CA ILE A 103 1.62 -8.67 -10.64
C ILE A 103 0.65 -8.76 -9.46
N ALA A 104 0.45 -7.65 -8.74
CA ALA A 104 -0.48 -7.58 -7.62
C ALA A 104 -1.94 -7.85 -8.05
N LEU A 105 -2.41 -7.19 -9.12
CA LEU A 105 -3.78 -7.35 -9.63
C LEU A 105 -4.03 -8.76 -10.17
N LEU A 106 -3.06 -9.35 -10.87
CA LEU A 106 -3.13 -10.72 -11.38
C LEU A 106 -3.14 -11.72 -10.22
N GLY A 107 -2.29 -11.54 -9.22
CA GLY A 107 -2.29 -12.36 -8.00
C GLY A 107 -3.65 -12.35 -7.30
N GLN A 108 -4.24 -11.16 -7.11
CA GLN A 108 -5.57 -11.02 -6.53
C GLN A 108 -6.66 -11.69 -7.39
N SER A 109 -6.59 -11.52 -8.70
CA SER A 109 -7.56 -12.09 -9.64
C SER A 109 -7.50 -13.61 -9.66
N LEU A 110 -6.30 -14.18 -9.71
CA LEU A 110 -6.07 -15.63 -9.68
C LEU A 110 -6.49 -16.23 -8.33
N GLU A 111 -6.16 -15.60 -7.20
CA GLU A 111 -6.60 -16.06 -5.89
C GLU A 111 -8.14 -16.05 -5.76
N LYS A 112 -8.81 -15.05 -6.34
CA LYS A 112 -10.27 -14.98 -6.33
C LYS A 112 -10.92 -16.11 -7.13
N LEU A 113 -10.29 -16.54 -8.23
CA LEU A 113 -10.84 -17.58 -9.10
C LEU A 113 -10.49 -18.99 -8.63
N ASP A 114 -9.23 -19.19 -8.21
CA ASP A 114 -8.64 -20.49 -7.88
C ASP A 114 -7.78 -20.35 -6.62
N ALA A 115 -8.47 -20.16 -5.48
CA ALA A 115 -7.86 -19.86 -4.18
C ALA A 115 -6.76 -20.86 -3.79
N GLY A 116 -5.59 -20.32 -3.44
CA GLY A 116 -4.41 -21.06 -3.02
C GLY A 116 -3.60 -21.72 -4.14
N LEU A 117 -4.14 -21.87 -5.36
CA LEU A 117 -3.48 -22.65 -6.42
C LEU A 117 -2.35 -21.87 -7.12
N HIS A 118 -2.44 -20.55 -7.16
CA HIS A 118 -1.51 -19.69 -7.92
C HIS A 118 -0.52 -18.92 -7.05
N LEU A 119 -0.59 -19.06 -5.72
CA LEU A 119 0.24 -18.28 -4.80
C LEU A 119 1.74 -18.44 -5.07
N ALA A 120 2.20 -19.65 -5.36
CA ALA A 120 3.61 -19.90 -5.65
C ALA A 120 4.08 -19.18 -6.92
N GLU A 121 3.25 -19.19 -7.97
CA GLU A 121 3.51 -18.50 -9.24
C GLU A 121 3.53 -16.98 -9.04
N THR A 122 2.56 -16.44 -8.30
CA THR A 122 2.51 -15.01 -7.95
C THR A 122 3.74 -14.59 -7.14
N MET A 123 4.12 -15.34 -6.11
CA MET A 123 5.28 -15.01 -5.29
C MET A 123 6.60 -15.11 -6.07
N GLU A 124 6.69 -15.99 -7.07
CA GLU A 124 7.84 -16.04 -7.94
C GLU A 124 7.94 -14.79 -8.84
N ALA A 125 6.83 -14.36 -9.45
CA ALA A 125 6.80 -13.11 -10.21
C ALA A 125 7.17 -11.89 -9.35
N VAL A 126 6.71 -11.86 -8.09
CA VAL A 126 7.09 -10.83 -7.11
C VAL A 126 8.61 -10.79 -6.90
N ARG A 127 9.25 -11.94 -6.63
CA ARG A 127 10.70 -12.01 -6.42
C ARG A 127 11.48 -11.56 -7.64
N GLN A 128 11.06 -11.99 -8.83
CA GLN A 128 11.70 -11.61 -10.09
C GLN A 128 11.60 -10.10 -10.34
N SER A 129 10.42 -9.51 -10.13
CA SER A 129 10.21 -8.07 -10.30
C SER A 129 11.00 -7.25 -9.25
N LEU A 130 11.05 -7.68 -7.99
CA LEU A 130 11.91 -7.05 -6.98
C LEU A 130 13.39 -7.15 -7.35
N ALA A 131 13.88 -8.30 -7.83
CA ALA A 131 15.25 -8.45 -8.28
C ALA A 131 15.57 -7.50 -9.45
N MET A 132 14.66 -7.38 -10.42
CA MET A 132 14.80 -6.42 -11.53
C MET A 132 14.82 -4.97 -11.03
N ALA A 133 13.96 -4.61 -10.08
CA ALA A 133 13.93 -3.28 -9.48
C ALA A 133 15.23 -2.95 -8.73
N ALA A 134 15.77 -3.91 -7.96
CA ALA A 134 17.05 -3.74 -7.26
C ALA A 134 18.22 -3.50 -8.22
N GLU A 135 18.14 -4.05 -9.43
CA GLU A 135 19.11 -3.83 -10.51
C GLU A 135 18.83 -2.57 -11.35
N GLY A 136 17.81 -1.77 -10.99
CA GLY A 136 17.43 -0.55 -11.71
C GLY A 136 16.77 -0.81 -13.07
N LYS A 137 16.29 -2.03 -13.34
CA LYS A 137 15.67 -2.44 -14.61
C LYS A 137 14.19 -2.09 -14.72
N LEU A 138 13.60 -1.51 -13.68
CA LEU A 138 12.22 -1.04 -13.62
C LEU A 138 12.18 0.45 -13.29
N PRO A 139 12.72 1.34 -14.14
CA PRO A 139 12.73 2.77 -13.86
C PRO A 139 11.30 3.31 -13.75
N GLU A 140 11.08 4.24 -12.82
CA GLU A 140 9.80 4.94 -12.61
C GLU A 140 8.63 4.03 -12.17
N ARG A 141 8.91 2.75 -11.86
CA ARG A 141 7.92 1.79 -11.38
C ARG A 141 8.01 1.66 -9.86
N ASP A 142 6.98 2.17 -9.19
CA ASP A 142 6.81 2.00 -7.75
C ASP A 142 6.56 0.53 -7.41
N VAL A 143 7.42 -0.04 -6.56
CA VAL A 143 7.34 -1.44 -6.12
C VAL A 143 6.43 -1.69 -4.92
N ALA A 144 5.78 -0.67 -4.36
CA ALA A 144 4.82 -0.83 -3.25
C ALA A 144 3.80 -1.97 -3.46
N PRO A 145 3.19 -2.15 -4.65
CA PRO A 145 2.30 -3.28 -4.93
C PRO A 145 2.89 -4.67 -4.65
N LEU A 146 4.20 -4.85 -4.83
CA LEU A 146 4.88 -6.12 -4.56
C LEU A 146 4.96 -6.40 -3.06
N PHE A 147 5.19 -5.37 -2.23
CA PHE A 147 5.19 -5.48 -0.78
C PHE A 147 3.80 -5.78 -0.22
N GLU A 148 2.76 -5.18 -0.82
CA GLU A 148 1.37 -5.53 -0.51
C GLU A 148 1.05 -6.98 -0.87
N THR A 149 1.58 -7.45 -2.01
CA THR A 149 1.41 -8.84 -2.46
C THR A 149 2.09 -9.81 -1.50
N ILE A 150 3.33 -9.52 -1.05
CA ILE A 150 4.02 -10.33 -0.02
C ILE A 150 3.18 -10.39 1.27
N ARG A 151 2.67 -9.25 1.73
CA ARG A 151 1.84 -9.18 2.94
C ARG A 151 0.58 -10.03 2.81
N GLN A 152 -0.11 -9.95 1.68
CA GLN A 152 -1.40 -10.60 1.47
C GLN A 152 -1.27 -12.11 1.17
N TYR A 153 -0.23 -12.51 0.45
CA TYR A 153 -0.12 -13.83 -0.18
C TYR A 153 1.15 -14.61 0.18
N GLY A 154 2.12 -13.99 0.87
CA GLY A 154 3.40 -14.62 1.23
C GLY A 154 3.30 -15.70 2.32
N GLY A 155 2.15 -15.81 2.99
CA GLY A 155 1.90 -16.82 4.03
C GLY A 155 2.97 -16.81 5.12
N GLN A 156 3.43 -17.99 5.53
CA GLN A 156 4.47 -18.14 6.55
C GLN A 156 5.84 -17.58 6.12
N GLY A 157 6.08 -17.44 4.81
CA GLY A 157 7.33 -16.89 4.27
C GLY A 157 7.37 -15.36 4.25
N ALA A 158 6.25 -14.67 4.48
CA ALA A 158 6.13 -13.23 4.28
C ALA A 158 7.17 -12.43 5.10
N VAL A 159 7.38 -12.78 6.36
CA VAL A 159 8.36 -12.09 7.22
C VAL A 159 9.77 -12.16 6.62
N ALA A 160 10.23 -13.35 6.24
CA ALA A 160 11.57 -13.55 5.69
C ALA A 160 11.76 -12.80 4.36
N GLU A 161 10.74 -12.78 3.50
CA GLU A 161 10.77 -12.03 2.23
C GLU A 161 10.87 -10.52 2.47
N LEU A 162 10.12 -9.99 3.43
CA LEU A 162 10.16 -8.57 3.78
C LEU A 162 11.50 -8.17 4.40
N GLU A 163 12.06 -9.00 5.27
CA GLU A 163 13.39 -8.79 5.87
C GLU A 163 14.50 -8.78 4.81
N ALA A 164 14.46 -9.71 3.85
CA ALA A 164 15.46 -9.81 2.78
C ALA A 164 15.49 -8.55 1.89
N ASN A 165 14.33 -7.91 1.70
CA ASN A 165 14.19 -6.73 0.84
C ASN A 165 14.28 -5.40 1.59
N ALA A 166 14.29 -5.43 2.93
CA ALA A 166 14.23 -4.24 3.76
C ALA A 166 15.37 -3.25 3.50
N ARG A 167 16.56 -3.71 3.12
CA ARG A 167 17.70 -2.83 2.84
C ARG A 167 17.58 -2.03 1.55
N ASN A 168 16.80 -2.52 0.59
CA ASN A 168 16.58 -1.83 -0.68
C ASN A 168 15.35 -0.91 -0.58
N TRP A 169 14.35 -1.32 0.20
CA TRP A 169 13.09 -0.59 0.38
C TRP A 169 12.66 -0.53 1.85
N ASN A 170 13.43 0.24 2.63
CA ASN A 170 13.28 0.37 4.07
C ASN A 170 11.82 0.60 4.51
N TYR A 171 11.18 1.63 3.97
CA TYR A 171 9.85 2.05 4.41
C TYR A 171 8.77 1.07 3.97
N TYR A 172 8.87 0.54 2.77
CA TYR A 172 7.89 -0.43 2.30
C TYR A 172 7.94 -1.73 3.09
N ALA A 173 9.14 -2.25 3.37
CA ALA A 173 9.29 -3.43 4.21
C ALA A 173 8.71 -3.21 5.62
N MET A 174 8.99 -2.07 6.26
CA MET A 174 8.47 -1.80 7.60
C MET A 174 6.94 -1.65 7.61
N ILE A 175 6.37 -0.93 6.64
CA ILE A 175 4.91 -0.81 6.51
C ILE A 175 4.28 -2.20 6.32
N ALA A 176 4.80 -3.03 5.41
CA ALA A 176 4.31 -4.38 5.21
C ALA A 176 4.40 -5.25 6.48
N LEU A 177 5.55 -5.22 7.17
CA LEU A 177 5.74 -5.96 8.43
C LEU A 177 4.72 -5.57 9.49
N GLY A 178 4.44 -4.27 9.64
CA GLY A 178 3.46 -3.78 10.60
C GLY A 178 2.00 -4.11 10.26
N GLN A 179 1.74 -4.45 9.01
CA GLN A 179 0.41 -4.81 8.51
C GLN A 179 0.20 -6.33 8.38
N LEU A 180 1.20 -7.14 8.74
CA LEU A 180 1.03 -8.59 8.82
C LEU A 180 0.02 -8.98 9.91
N PRO A 181 -0.77 -10.05 9.69
CA PRO A 181 -1.73 -10.53 10.67
C PRO A 181 -1.04 -10.98 11.96
N ASP A 182 -1.81 -11.00 13.06
CA ASP A 182 -1.39 -11.51 14.37
C ASP A 182 -0.07 -10.91 14.90
N ASN A 183 0.24 -9.67 14.48
CA ASN A 183 1.49 -8.98 14.82
C ASN A 183 2.77 -9.76 14.40
N ALA A 184 2.70 -10.61 13.38
CA ALA A 184 3.81 -11.49 12.99
C ALA A 184 5.11 -10.74 12.62
N GLY A 185 5.01 -9.48 12.15
CA GLY A 185 6.17 -8.64 11.84
C GLY A 185 6.75 -7.84 13.02
N VAL A 186 6.09 -7.82 14.19
CA VAL A 186 6.56 -7.04 15.36
C VAL A 186 7.95 -7.44 15.83
N PRO A 187 8.32 -8.73 15.93
CA PRO A 187 9.68 -9.12 16.32
C PRO A 187 10.76 -8.53 15.38
N SER A 188 10.53 -8.58 14.07
CA SER A 188 11.44 -8.01 13.06
C SER A 188 11.53 -6.49 13.19
N LEU A 189 10.38 -5.81 13.39
CA LEU A 189 10.36 -4.36 13.63
C LEU A 189 11.17 -3.96 14.88
N ILE A 190 11.07 -4.72 15.97
CA ILE A 190 11.86 -4.50 17.20
C ILE A 190 13.35 -4.70 16.91
N GLN A 191 13.71 -5.75 16.18
CA GLN A 191 15.10 -6.00 15.79
C GLN A 191 15.66 -4.84 14.94
N PHE A 192 14.91 -4.39 13.94
CA PHE A 192 15.29 -3.29 13.08
C PHE A 192 15.38 -1.94 13.78
N ALA A 193 14.52 -1.69 14.78
CA ALA A 193 14.57 -0.48 15.60
C ALA A 193 15.77 -0.46 16.57
N SER A 194 16.22 -1.63 17.02
CA SER A 194 17.34 -1.79 17.96
C SER A 194 18.71 -1.91 17.28
N ASP A 195 18.75 -2.34 16.01
CA ASP A 195 19.99 -2.40 15.24
C ASP A 195 20.53 -0.99 14.98
N SER A 196 21.69 -0.71 15.58
CA SER A 196 22.36 0.60 15.59
C SER A 196 23.53 0.67 14.60
N SER A 197 23.64 -0.30 13.70
CA SER A 197 24.80 -0.44 12.81
C SER A 197 24.80 0.55 11.63
N GLY A 198 25.44 1.70 11.81
CA GLY A 198 25.89 2.59 10.71
C GLY A 198 24.82 3.48 10.05
N ALA A 199 25.29 4.53 9.36
CA ALA A 199 24.43 5.57 8.77
C ALA A 199 23.46 5.04 7.68
N ALA A 200 23.84 3.96 6.99
CA ALA A 200 22.99 3.31 5.98
C ALA A 200 21.68 2.73 6.56
N ASN A 201 21.66 2.43 7.87
CA ASN A 201 20.51 1.82 8.56
C ASN A 201 19.61 2.85 9.26
N LEU A 202 19.93 4.16 9.20
CA LEU A 202 19.15 5.21 9.88
C LEU A 202 17.70 5.29 9.37
N GLY A 203 17.49 5.21 8.05
CA GLY A 203 16.13 5.24 7.48
C GLY A 203 15.31 4.01 7.88
N LEU A 204 15.96 2.85 7.99
CA LEU A 204 15.32 1.60 8.37
C LEU A 204 14.90 1.61 9.85
N LYS A 205 15.82 2.04 10.73
CA LYS A 205 15.54 2.26 12.16
C LYS A 205 14.40 3.27 12.37
N THR A 206 14.42 4.40 11.66
CA THR A 206 13.37 5.42 11.75
C THR A 206 12.02 4.85 11.34
N ALA A 207 11.95 4.18 10.19
CA ALA A 207 10.73 3.55 9.70
C ALA A 207 10.21 2.50 10.69
N ALA A 208 11.08 1.67 11.26
CA ALA A 208 10.71 0.66 12.25
C ALA A 208 10.10 1.31 13.51
N PHE A 209 10.68 2.39 14.03
CA PHE A 209 10.09 3.12 15.16
C PHE A 209 8.74 3.76 14.83
N GLN A 210 8.57 4.32 13.64
CA GLN A 210 7.29 4.88 13.23
C GLN A 210 6.22 3.80 13.18
N VAL A 211 6.52 2.64 12.60
CA VAL A 211 5.57 1.52 12.56
C VAL A 211 5.30 0.96 13.96
N LEU A 212 6.31 0.75 14.80
CA LEU A 212 6.10 0.34 16.20
C LEU A 212 5.20 1.32 16.97
N ALA A 213 5.36 2.62 16.75
CA ALA A 213 4.51 3.65 17.35
C ALA A 213 3.05 3.56 16.87
N GLU A 214 2.81 3.19 15.61
CA GLU A 214 1.47 2.93 15.07
C GLU A 214 0.83 1.69 15.73
N LEU A 215 1.62 0.63 15.94
CA LEU A 215 1.15 -0.63 16.52
C LEU A 215 0.98 -0.57 18.04
N ALA A 216 1.57 0.41 18.73
CA ALA A 216 1.60 0.45 20.20
C ALA A 216 0.21 0.52 20.87
N SER A 217 -0.81 0.99 20.15
CA SER A 217 -2.20 0.97 20.63
C SER A 217 -2.85 -0.42 20.61
N LYS A 218 -2.30 -1.37 19.81
CA LYS A 218 -2.86 -2.71 19.56
C LYS A 218 -1.90 -3.88 19.85
N SER A 219 -0.64 -3.60 20.17
CA SER A 219 0.39 -4.61 20.51
C SER A 219 1.18 -4.16 21.74
N ASP A 220 1.15 -4.97 22.79
CA ASP A 220 1.92 -4.71 24.02
C ASP A 220 3.42 -4.83 23.76
N ASP A 221 3.87 -5.80 22.94
CA ASP A 221 5.28 -5.94 22.55
C ASP A 221 5.82 -4.70 21.82
N ALA A 222 5.04 -4.15 20.88
CA ALA A 222 5.43 -2.93 20.17
C ALA A 222 5.51 -1.73 21.11
N ARG A 223 4.55 -1.63 22.05
CA ARG A 223 4.52 -0.58 23.07
C ARG A 223 5.73 -0.67 24.00
N ASP A 224 6.03 -1.86 24.50
CA ASP A 224 7.13 -2.09 25.44
C ASP A 224 8.48 -1.86 24.79
N ALA A 225 8.66 -2.30 23.53
CA ALA A 225 9.86 -2.03 22.77
C ALA A 225 10.08 -0.52 22.56
N LEU A 226 9.03 0.22 22.19
CA LEU A 226 9.11 1.67 22.02
C LEU A 226 9.46 2.38 23.34
N LEU A 227 8.81 2.00 24.44
CA LEU A 227 9.12 2.53 25.77
C LEU A 227 10.55 2.20 26.21
N GLY A 228 11.02 0.99 25.92
CA GLY A 228 12.40 0.56 26.17
C GLY A 228 13.41 1.43 25.42
N ALA A 229 13.19 1.66 24.13
CA ALA A 229 14.05 2.51 23.29
C ALA A 229 14.09 3.97 23.79
N ILE A 230 12.93 4.52 24.18
CA ILE A 230 12.82 5.87 24.75
C ILE A 230 13.59 5.97 26.06
N ARG A 231 13.39 5.05 27.00
CA ARG A 231 14.11 5.02 28.28
C ARG A 231 15.61 4.83 28.08
N GLY A 232 16.01 4.09 27.05
CA GLY A 232 17.39 3.90 26.64
C GLY A 232 18.00 5.07 25.86
N ASN A 233 17.26 6.19 25.68
CA ASN A 233 17.69 7.37 24.92
C ASN A 233 18.13 7.03 23.49
N GLN A 234 17.43 6.09 22.84
CA GLN A 234 17.77 5.60 21.50
C GLN A 234 17.18 6.44 20.36
N LEU A 235 16.29 7.39 20.68
CA LEU A 235 15.62 8.28 19.74
C LEU A 235 16.30 9.65 19.73
N GLY A 236 16.72 10.09 18.55
CA GLY A 236 17.26 11.43 18.34
C GLY A 236 16.18 12.49 18.03
N PRO A 237 16.58 13.76 17.88
CA PRO A 237 15.68 14.86 17.54
C PRO A 237 14.83 14.62 16.28
N TYR A 238 15.43 13.99 15.26
CA TYR A 238 14.75 13.65 14.01
C TYR A 238 13.66 12.58 14.23
N ASP A 239 13.96 11.54 15.01
CA ASP A 239 13.01 10.48 15.34
C ASP A 239 11.76 11.07 16.00
N TRP A 240 11.93 11.97 16.97
CA TRP A 240 10.79 12.62 17.64
C TRP A 240 9.89 13.40 16.69
N GLN A 241 10.45 14.09 15.70
CA GLN A 241 9.66 14.80 14.70
C GLN A 241 8.85 13.84 13.82
N MET A 242 9.41 12.67 13.51
CA MET A 242 8.79 11.64 12.66
C MET A 242 7.75 10.80 13.42
N LEU A 243 7.96 10.57 14.72
CA LEU A 243 7.06 9.79 15.58
C LEU A 243 5.85 10.58 16.07
N ALA A 244 5.98 11.89 16.31
CA ALA A 244 4.90 12.68 16.89
C ALA A 244 3.57 12.61 16.13
N PRO A 245 3.53 12.70 14.79
CA PRO A 245 2.28 12.56 14.04
C PRO A 245 1.67 11.16 14.22
N ILE A 246 2.50 10.12 14.22
CA ILE A 246 2.05 8.73 14.39
C ILE A 246 1.48 8.51 15.78
N LEU A 247 2.18 8.97 16.82
CA LEU A 247 1.67 8.95 18.19
C LEU A 247 0.36 9.74 18.33
N GLY A 248 0.19 10.78 17.52
CA GLY A 248 -1.05 11.56 17.44
C GLY A 248 -2.20 10.84 16.71
N GLY A 249 -1.98 9.65 16.15
CA GLY A 249 -2.99 8.86 15.45
C GLY A 249 -2.93 8.96 13.92
N TYR A 250 -1.80 9.35 13.34
CA TYR A 250 -1.56 9.14 11.91
C TYR A 250 -1.00 7.73 11.67
N GLN A 251 -1.25 7.20 10.47
CA GLN A 251 -0.75 5.91 10.01
C GLN A 251 0.03 6.06 8.72
N MET A 252 0.94 5.13 8.49
CA MET A 252 1.73 5.05 7.26
C MET A 252 1.06 4.14 6.23
N VAL A 253 0.92 4.63 5.00
CA VAL A 253 0.38 3.85 3.88
C VAL A 253 1.18 4.03 2.62
N TYR A 254 1.12 3.04 1.74
CA TYR A 254 1.66 3.17 0.38
C TYR A 254 0.99 4.31 -0.36
N HIS A 255 1.78 5.10 -1.07
CA HIS A 255 1.20 6.13 -1.95
C HIS A 255 0.46 5.48 -3.12
N ASN A 256 1.09 4.45 -3.71
CA ASN A 256 0.63 3.76 -4.90
C ASN A 256 0.13 2.34 -4.55
N SER A 257 -0.83 2.24 -3.64
CA SER A 257 -1.40 0.94 -3.25
C SER A 257 -2.12 0.25 -4.42
N ALA A 258 -1.97 -1.07 -4.55
CA ALA A 258 -2.70 -1.89 -5.51
C ALA A 258 -4.07 -2.34 -5.00
N PHE A 259 -4.22 -2.54 -3.70
CA PHE A 259 -5.41 -3.14 -3.11
C PHE A 259 -6.31 -2.14 -2.38
N ASP A 260 -5.75 -1.02 -1.93
CA ASP A 260 -6.44 -0.06 -1.09
C ASP A 260 -6.49 1.34 -1.72
N ASN A 261 -7.60 2.03 -1.49
CA ASN A 261 -7.84 3.40 -1.95
C ASN A 261 -7.91 4.40 -0.79
N PHE A 262 -7.11 4.20 0.25
CA PHE A 262 -7.14 5.01 1.48
C PHE A 262 -7.06 6.52 1.22
N LEU A 263 -6.24 6.93 0.25
CA LEU A 263 -6.02 8.34 -0.06
C LEU A 263 -7.25 9.06 -0.62
N THR A 264 -8.22 8.33 -1.20
CA THR A 264 -9.46 8.94 -1.71
C THR A 264 -10.49 9.15 -0.61
N GLN A 265 -10.33 8.48 0.53
CA GLN A 265 -11.24 8.53 1.68
C GLN A 265 -10.84 9.61 2.70
N VAL A 266 -9.66 10.21 2.54
CA VAL A 266 -9.10 11.20 3.46
C VAL A 266 -9.14 12.59 2.83
N ASN A 267 -9.36 13.62 3.64
CA ASN A 267 -9.26 15.00 3.19
C ASN A 267 -7.86 15.26 2.63
N PRO A 268 -7.70 15.75 1.38
CA PRO A 268 -6.39 15.99 0.78
C PRO A 268 -5.45 16.86 1.62
N ASN A 269 -5.99 17.80 2.41
CA ASN A 269 -5.19 18.67 3.29
C ASN A 269 -4.57 17.94 4.48
N ASP A 270 -5.09 16.76 4.83
CA ASP A 270 -4.58 15.93 5.92
C ASP A 270 -3.55 14.90 5.44
N ILE A 271 -3.30 14.81 4.14
CA ILE A 271 -2.38 13.84 3.54
C ILE A 271 -0.97 14.42 3.49
N ARG A 272 -0.03 13.78 4.20
CA ARG A 272 1.39 14.12 4.12
C ARG A 272 2.10 13.11 3.23
N ARG A 273 2.53 13.52 2.04
CA ARG A 273 3.24 12.66 1.10
C ARG A 273 4.74 12.77 1.33
N THR A 274 5.42 11.64 1.33
CA THR A 274 6.88 11.54 1.40
C THR A 274 7.37 10.75 0.20
N HIS A 275 8.38 11.29 -0.48
CA HIS A 275 9.10 10.60 -1.53
C HIS A 275 10.57 10.48 -1.12
N LEU A 276 11.11 9.28 -1.23
CA LEU A 276 12.50 8.95 -0.93
C LEU A 276 13.18 8.53 -2.22
N THR A 277 14.21 9.26 -2.61
CA THR A 277 15.06 8.88 -3.74
C THR A 277 15.73 7.53 -3.53
N PHE A 278 15.99 7.16 -2.27
CA PHE A 278 16.50 5.83 -1.93
C PHE A 278 15.42 4.76 -2.11
N GLY A 279 15.66 3.83 -3.03
CA GLY A 279 14.72 2.78 -3.39
C GLY A 279 13.47 3.28 -4.11
N ASP A 280 13.43 4.55 -4.55
CA ASP A 280 12.30 5.18 -5.24
C ASP A 280 10.95 4.98 -4.51
N GLN A 281 10.95 5.21 -3.19
CA GLN A 281 9.81 4.89 -2.33
C GLN A 281 8.92 6.11 -2.11
N SER A 282 7.63 5.93 -2.30
CA SER A 282 6.60 6.94 -2.06
C SER A 282 5.54 6.42 -1.10
N TYR A 283 5.40 7.08 0.04
CA TYR A 283 4.38 6.74 1.03
C TYR A 283 3.64 8.00 1.50
N ALA A 284 2.51 7.80 2.15
CA ALA A 284 1.76 8.86 2.78
C ALA A 284 1.59 8.58 4.28
N THR A 285 1.51 9.65 5.04
CA THR A 285 1.11 9.62 6.45
C THR A 285 -0.24 10.30 6.55
N ILE A 286 -1.26 9.55 6.96
CA ILE A 286 -2.66 9.96 6.92
C ILE A 286 -3.39 9.66 8.22
N PRO A 287 -4.42 10.43 8.60
CA PRO A 287 -5.29 10.11 9.73
C PRO A 287 -6.28 9.00 9.35
N LEU A 288 -5.82 7.75 9.28
CA LEU A 288 -6.70 6.64 8.89
C LEU A 288 -7.56 6.13 10.03
N GLY A 289 -8.85 5.93 9.72
CA GLY A 289 -9.82 5.27 10.58
C GLY A 289 -10.23 6.11 11.79
N SER A 290 -11.45 5.86 12.27
CA SER A 290 -11.79 6.20 13.65
C SER A 290 -11.04 5.25 14.57
N LEU A 291 -9.92 5.70 15.15
CA LEU A 291 -9.35 5.00 16.32
C LEU A 291 -10.49 4.74 17.30
N THR A 292 -10.58 3.52 17.83
CA THR A 292 -11.58 3.24 18.87
C THR A 292 -11.27 4.09 20.10
N GLU A 293 -12.28 4.35 20.94
CA GLU A 293 -12.06 5.05 22.21
C GLU A 293 -10.98 4.36 23.05
N GLU A 294 -10.97 3.02 23.05
CA GLU A 294 -9.92 2.22 23.69
C GLU A 294 -8.53 2.50 23.08
N GLN A 295 -8.39 2.51 21.75
CA GLN A 295 -7.11 2.80 21.10
C GLN A 295 -6.63 4.21 21.39
N ILE A 296 -7.53 5.20 21.40
CA ILE A 296 -7.22 6.59 21.79
C ILE A 296 -6.73 6.64 23.24
N ASN A 297 -7.40 5.95 24.15
CA ASN A 297 -7.04 5.92 25.56
C ASN A 297 -5.68 5.23 25.77
N ARG A 298 -5.44 4.10 25.11
CA ARG A 298 -4.14 3.40 25.14
C ARG A 298 -3.01 4.27 24.59
N GLN A 299 -3.25 4.95 23.47
CA GLN A 299 -2.27 5.84 22.86
C GLN A 299 -1.99 7.09 23.72
N SER A 300 -3.03 7.66 24.34
CA SER A 300 -2.90 8.78 25.29
C SER A 300 -2.08 8.37 26.52
N ALA A 301 -2.36 7.19 27.07
CA ALA A 301 -1.62 6.64 28.20
C ALA A 301 -0.14 6.39 27.85
N LEU A 302 0.15 5.95 26.62
CA LEU A 302 1.52 5.82 26.13
C LEU A 302 2.22 7.19 26.08
N ILE A 303 1.59 8.21 25.50
CA ILE A 303 2.15 9.56 25.44
C ILE A 303 2.45 10.09 26.84
N ASP A 304 1.53 9.90 27.80
CA ASP A 304 1.72 10.34 29.18
C ASP A 304 2.88 9.57 29.87
N GLN A 305 3.01 8.26 29.63
CA GLN A 305 4.14 7.47 30.13
C GLN A 305 5.48 7.95 29.55
N VAL A 306 5.51 8.30 28.27
CA VAL A 306 6.71 8.82 27.61
C VAL A 306 7.07 10.20 28.16
N LEU A 307 6.09 11.09 28.30
CA LEU A 307 6.28 12.42 28.89
C LEU A 307 6.85 12.35 30.32
N ALA A 308 6.45 11.34 31.09
CA ALA A 308 6.94 11.15 32.45
C ALA A 308 8.40 10.69 32.54
N VAL A 309 8.96 10.10 31.48
CA VAL A 309 10.33 9.54 31.48
C VAL A 309 11.31 10.30 30.60
N THR A 310 10.84 11.12 29.65
CA THR A 310 11.72 11.87 28.76
C THR A 310 12.10 13.23 29.34
N THR A 311 13.40 13.53 29.33
CA THR A 311 13.95 14.84 29.72
C THR A 311 14.32 15.70 28.52
N ASP A 312 14.14 15.21 27.29
CA ASP A 312 14.44 15.96 26.07
C ASP A 312 13.33 17.01 25.82
N PRO A 313 13.65 18.32 25.84
CA PRO A 313 12.67 19.38 25.63
C PRO A 313 11.97 19.30 24.27
N LEU A 314 12.67 18.86 23.22
CA LEU A 314 12.06 18.68 21.90
C LEU A 314 11.08 17.51 21.93
N ALA A 315 11.47 16.38 22.54
CA ALA A 315 10.58 15.24 22.72
C ALA A 315 9.31 15.66 23.47
N GLN A 316 9.44 16.39 24.58
CA GLN A 316 8.30 16.90 25.35
C GLN A 316 7.38 17.78 24.50
N GLN A 317 7.93 18.71 23.71
CA GLN A 317 7.14 19.56 22.82
C GLN A 317 6.40 18.73 21.76
N GLN A 318 7.07 17.76 21.15
CA GLN A 318 6.48 16.91 20.11
C GLN A 318 5.38 16.00 20.66
N LEU A 319 5.57 15.44 21.85
CA LEU A 319 4.57 14.64 22.55
C LEU A 319 3.34 15.44 22.98
N GLN A 320 3.53 16.69 23.42
CA GLN A 320 2.41 17.59 23.69
C GLN A 320 1.58 17.88 22.43
N LYS A 321 2.23 18.06 21.27
CA LYS A 321 1.54 18.19 19.98
C LYS A 321 0.76 16.92 19.64
N ALA A 322 1.40 15.75 19.78
CA ALA A 322 0.75 14.46 19.54
C ALA A 322 -0.50 14.28 20.43
N ARG A 323 -0.40 14.63 21.72
CA ARG A 323 -1.52 14.60 22.67
C ARG A 323 -2.68 15.51 22.23
N ALA A 324 -2.38 16.73 21.81
CA ALA A 324 -3.39 17.66 21.34
C ALA A 324 -4.10 17.16 20.07
N MET A 325 -3.34 16.59 19.13
CA MET A 325 -3.88 15.99 17.91
C MET A 325 -4.81 14.81 18.22
N LEU A 326 -4.43 13.95 19.16
CA LEU A 326 -5.23 12.80 19.57
C LEU A 326 -6.51 13.22 20.32
N ALA A 327 -6.44 14.23 21.18
CA ALA A 327 -7.60 14.81 21.85
C ALA A 327 -8.59 15.43 20.86
N GLN A 328 -8.11 16.13 19.83
CA GLN A 328 -8.97 16.67 18.78
C GLN A 328 -9.73 15.57 18.03
N ARG A 329 -9.09 14.44 17.74
CA ARG A 329 -9.74 13.28 17.12
C ARG A 329 -10.82 12.68 18.02
N HIS A 330 -10.55 12.54 19.32
CA HIS A 330 -11.53 12.04 20.28
C HIS A 330 -12.82 12.89 20.29
N LEU A 331 -12.67 14.21 20.22
CA LEU A 331 -13.80 15.15 20.13
C LEU A 331 -14.57 14.97 18.82
N GLN A 332 -13.88 14.80 17.69
CA GLN A 332 -14.52 14.57 16.39
C GLN A 332 -15.36 13.28 16.40
N LEU A 333 -14.86 12.19 16.98
CA LEU A 333 -15.61 10.93 17.14
C LEU A 333 -16.85 11.10 18.02
N SER A 334 -16.71 11.81 19.13
CA SER A 334 -17.82 12.10 20.04
C SER A 334 -18.93 12.91 19.37
N SER A 335 -18.57 13.79 18.41
CA SER A 335 -19.52 14.62 17.67
C SER A 335 -20.23 13.91 16.52
N THR A 336 -19.66 12.83 15.96
CA THR A 336 -20.26 12.03 14.89
C THR A 336 -21.16 10.90 15.40
N GLY A 337 -21.10 10.58 16.69
CA GLY A 337 -21.93 9.56 17.36
C GLY A 337 -23.25 10.07 17.97
N ALA A 338 -23.56 11.37 17.88
CA ALA A 338 -24.85 11.89 18.33
C ALA A 338 -25.93 11.58 17.28
N PRO A 339 -27.00 10.83 17.61
CA PRO A 339 -28.17 10.81 16.76
C PRO A 339 -28.72 12.24 16.69
N ASN A 340 -29.02 12.72 15.48
CA ASN A 340 -29.85 13.91 15.33
C ASN A 340 -31.16 13.65 16.10
N GLY A 341 -31.30 14.29 17.26
CA GLY A 341 -32.57 14.41 17.98
C GLY A 341 -33.52 15.35 17.26
#